data_AF-A0A383A746-F1
#
_entry.id   AF-A0A383A746-F1
#
_cell.length_a   1.000
_cell.length_b   1.000
_cell.length_c   1.000
_cell.angle_alpha   90.00
_cell.angle_beta   90.00
_cell.angle_gamma   90.00
#
_symmetry.space_group_name_H-M   'P 1'
#
loop_
_entity.id
_entity.type
_entity.pdbx_description
1 polymer ?
#
loop_
_entity_poly.entity_id
_entity_poly.type
_entity_poly.pdbx_seq_one_letter_code
_entity_poly.pdbx_strand_id
1 'polypeptide(L)'
;MRNKDYPFFTGLFVLAAVWNLVGAGFGYFNTEHTFQGLFERELNDPLFYEIYKGAWGTTLMFFIGYLLVAYNPVKHSGVALIGGIGKLAFAIAELQLYLDGLANSLILIIVVGDFIFCSLFVYYFVKMYTNKKAIL
;
A
#
# COMPACT_ATOMS: atom_id res chain seq x y z
N MET A 1 -4.65 -8.84 22.51
CA MET A 1 -3.76 -7.99 23.33
C MET A 1 -2.89 -7.16 22.40
N ARG A 2 -2.79 -5.83 22.58
CA ARG A 2 -1.91 -4.96 21.76
C ARG A 2 -0.45 -5.39 21.95
N ASN A 3 0.29 -5.58 20.87
CA ASN A 3 1.71 -5.91 20.93
C ASN A 3 2.47 -4.81 21.70
N LYS A 4 3.15 -5.19 22.79
CA LYS A 4 3.99 -4.27 23.60
C LYS A 4 5.47 -4.37 23.24
N ASP A 5 5.88 -5.41 22.53
CA ASP A 5 7.28 -5.73 22.27
C ASP A 5 7.84 -4.93 21.10
N TYR A 6 6.98 -4.51 20.16
CA TYR A 6 7.37 -3.79 18.95
C TYR A 6 6.48 -2.57 18.64
N PRO A 7 6.39 -1.58 19.55
CA PRO A 7 5.44 -0.47 19.44
C PRO A 7 5.67 0.38 18.18
N PHE A 8 6.94 0.58 17.78
CA PHE A 8 7.28 1.31 16.55
C PHE A 8 6.72 0.62 15.30
N PHE A 9 6.90 -0.70 15.16
CA PHE A 9 6.41 -1.44 14.00
C PHE A 9 4.89 -1.56 14.01
N THR A 10 4.27 -1.70 15.18
CA THR A 10 2.81 -1.59 15.29
C THR A 10 2.31 -0.25 14.75
N GLY A 11 2.92 0.87 15.15
CA GLY A 11 2.59 2.20 14.63
C GLY A 11 2.79 2.31 13.12
N LEU A 12 3.93 1.84 12.61
CA LEU A 12 4.23 1.82 11.18
C LEU A 12 3.15 1.10 10.36
N PHE A 13 2.76 -0.11 10.75
CA PHE A 13 1.77 -0.88 10.00
C PHE A 13 0.34 -0.35 10.19
N VAL A 14 0.03 0.32 11.30
CA VAL A 14 -1.23 1.09 11.42
C VAL A 14 -1.24 2.25 10.41
N LEU A 15 -0.15 3.02 10.31
CA LEU A 15 -0.07 4.10 9.33
C LEU A 15 -0.15 3.57 7.89
N ALA A 16 0.50 2.45 7.59
CA ALA A 16 0.41 1.80 6.28
C ALA A 16 -1.02 1.32 5.97
N ALA A 17 -1.72 0.80 6.99
CA ALA A 17 -3.12 0.42 6.87
C ALA A 17 -3.98 1.66 6.56
N VAL A 18 -3.84 2.75 7.31
CA VAL A 18 -4.59 3.99 7.06
C VAL A 18 -4.29 4.56 5.68
N TRP A 19 -3.03 4.57 5.25
CA TRP A 19 -2.64 5.00 3.91
C TRP A 19 -3.40 4.24 2.81
N ASN A 20 -3.39 2.91 2.89
CA ASN A 20 -4.13 2.07 1.95
C ASN A 20 -5.65 2.26 2.06
N LEU A 21 -6.19 2.46 3.27
CA LEU A 21 -7.62 2.70 3.46
C LEU A 21 -8.06 4.03 2.83
N VAL A 22 -7.26 5.09 2.98
CA VAL A 22 -7.58 6.39 2.38
C VAL A 22 -7.54 6.27 0.86
N GLY A 23 -6.42 5.84 0.28
CA GLY A 23 -6.30 5.72 -1.17
C GLY A 23 -7.33 4.77 -1.78
N ALA A 24 -7.39 3.54 -1.28
CA ALA A 24 -8.26 2.51 -1.84
C ALA A 24 -9.72 2.65 -1.45
N GLY A 25 -10.02 3.26 -0.30
CA GLY A 25 -11.39 3.61 0.06
C GLY A 25 -11.97 4.63 -0.92
N PHE A 26 -11.25 5.72 -1.19
CA PHE A 26 -11.67 6.67 -2.21
C PHE A 26 -11.72 6.02 -3.61
N GLY A 27 -10.69 5.27 -4.00
CA GLY A 27 -10.65 4.61 -5.31
C GLY A 27 -11.73 3.54 -5.52
N TYR A 28 -12.15 2.82 -4.49
CA TYR A 28 -13.17 1.77 -4.61
C TYR A 28 -14.60 2.31 -4.56
N PHE A 29 -14.87 3.29 -3.69
CA PHE A 29 -16.22 3.84 -3.52
C PHE A 29 -16.51 5.04 -4.43
N ASN A 30 -15.48 5.71 -4.94
CA ASN A 30 -15.57 6.81 -5.91
C ASN A 30 -14.65 6.54 -7.11
N THR A 31 -14.79 5.35 -7.71
CA THR A 31 -13.90 4.84 -8.77
C THR A 31 -13.79 5.77 -9.97
N GLU A 32 -14.93 6.19 -10.53
CA GLU A 32 -14.95 7.07 -11.71
C GLU A 32 -14.29 8.42 -11.42
N HIS A 33 -14.65 9.05 -10.31
CA HIS A 33 -14.07 10.33 -9.89
C HIS A 33 -12.55 10.22 -9.63
N THR A 34 -12.10 9.12 -9.03
CA THR A 34 -10.68 8.88 -8.79
C THR A 34 -9.92 8.69 -10.11
N PHE A 35 -10.50 7.95 -11.05
CA PHE A 35 -9.92 7.76 -12.37
C PHE A 35 -9.82 9.08 -13.14
N GLN A 36 -10.91 9.84 -13.21
CA GLN A 36 -10.94 11.16 -13.85
C GLN A 36 -9.93 12.13 -13.21
N GLY A 37 -9.83 12.13 -11.88
CA GLY A 37 -8.89 12.97 -11.16
C GLY A 37 -7.42 12.65 -11.43
N LEU A 38 -7.08 11.38 -11.65
CA LEU A 38 -5.69 10.94 -11.87
C LEU A 38 -5.28 10.94 -13.35
N PHE A 39 -6.21 10.63 -14.26
CA PHE A 39 -5.91 10.43 -15.68
C PHE A 39 -6.52 11.49 -16.60
N GLU A 40 -7.32 12.41 -16.06
CA GLU A 40 -8.01 13.49 -16.82
C GLU A 40 -8.86 12.93 -17.98
N ARG A 41 -9.44 11.75 -17.76
CA ARG A 41 -10.21 10.98 -18.73
C ARG A 41 -11.43 10.38 -18.07
N GLU A 42 -12.52 10.29 -18.81
CA GLU A 42 -13.73 9.61 -18.36
C GLU A 42 -13.56 8.08 -18.36
N LEU A 43 -14.10 7.43 -17.32
CA LEU A 43 -14.10 5.97 -17.18
C LEU A 43 -15.44 5.39 -17.66
N ASN A 44 -15.69 5.49 -18.97
CA ASN A 44 -16.98 5.11 -19.56
C ASN A 44 -17.09 3.63 -19.93
N ASP A 45 -15.96 2.95 -20.14
CA ASP A 45 -15.94 1.54 -20.49
C ASP A 45 -16.25 0.67 -19.25
N PRO A 46 -17.34 -0.13 -19.25
CA PRO A 46 -17.73 -0.93 -18.09
C PRO A 46 -16.71 -1.98 -17.69
N LEU A 47 -15.94 -2.53 -18.64
CA LEU A 47 -14.89 -3.50 -18.35
C LEU A 47 -13.72 -2.81 -17.63
N PHE A 48 -13.27 -1.66 -18.14
CA PHE A 48 -12.21 -0.90 -17.47
C PHE A 48 -12.65 -0.37 -16.10
N TYR A 49 -13.92 0.00 -15.95
CA TYR A 49 -14.48 0.37 -14.66
C TYR A 49 -14.31 -0.75 -13.63
N GLU A 50 -14.75 -1.97 -13.95
CA GLU A 50 -14.67 -3.10 -13.02
C GLU A 50 -13.22 -3.54 -12.76
N ILE A 51 -12.32 -3.48 -13.76
CA ILE A 51 -10.90 -3.78 -13.57
C ILE A 51 -10.25 -2.75 -12.63
N TYR A 52 -10.50 -1.46 -12.86
CA TYR A 52 -9.91 -0.39 -12.06
C TYR A 52 -10.45 -0.41 -10.63
N LYS A 53 -11.76 -0.60 -10.46
CA LYS A 53 -12.39 -0.82 -9.15
C LYS A 53 -11.83 -2.06 -8.45
N GLY A 54 -11.65 -3.15 -9.20
CA GLY A 54 -11.06 -4.40 -8.70
C GLY A 54 -9.65 -4.19 -8.15
N ALA A 55 -8.81 -3.41 -8.85
CA ALA A 55 -7.48 -3.06 -8.38
C ALA A 55 -7.53 -2.36 -7.00
N TRP A 56 -8.42 -1.37 -6.82
CA TRP A 56 -8.64 -0.75 -5.51
C TRP A 56 -9.13 -1.74 -4.45
N GLY A 57 -9.99 -2.69 -4.82
CA GLY A 57 -10.43 -3.77 -3.94
C GLY A 57 -9.27 -4.62 -3.41
N THR A 58 -8.27 -4.91 -4.25
CA THR A 58 -7.06 -5.62 -3.81
C THR A 58 -6.22 -4.77 -2.85
N THR A 59 -6.14 -3.44 -3.04
CA THR A 59 -5.45 -2.54 -2.11
C THR A 59 -6.17 -2.45 -0.76
N LEU A 60 -7.50 -2.51 -0.72
CA LEU A 60 -8.29 -2.62 0.52
C LEU A 60 -7.99 -3.92 1.29
N MET A 61 -7.69 -5.03 0.60
CA MET A 61 -7.26 -6.25 1.29
C MET A 61 -5.94 -6.05 2.04
N PHE A 62 -5.02 -5.25 1.49
CA PHE A 62 -3.78 -4.91 2.18
C PHE A 62 -3.99 -4.00 3.39
N PHE A 63 -5.05 -3.19 3.44
CA PHE A 63 -5.44 -2.48 4.68
C PHE A 63 -5.66 -3.48 5.82
N ILE A 64 -6.46 -4.53 5.58
CA ILE A 64 -6.68 -5.60 6.57
C ILE A 64 -5.37 -6.33 6.87
N GLY A 65 -4.59 -6.66 5.84
CA GLY A 65 -3.28 -7.30 5.98
C GLY A 65 -2.35 -6.54 6.92
N TYR A 66 -2.23 -5.23 6.75
CA TYR A 66 -1.38 -4.40 7.60
C TYR A 66 -1.90 -4.25 9.03
N LEU A 67 -3.22 -4.28 9.26
CA LEU A 67 -3.75 -4.36 10.63
C LEU A 67 -3.37 -5.68 11.31
N LEU A 68 -3.35 -6.80 10.58
CA LEU A 68 -2.85 -8.09 11.11
C LEU A 68 -1.36 -8.00 11.46
N VAL A 69 -0.54 -7.38 10.59
CA VAL A 69 0.88 -7.14 10.90
C VAL A 69 1.03 -6.24 12.12
N ALA A 70 0.27 -5.15 12.21
CA ALA A 70 0.32 -4.26 13.36
C ALA A 70 -0.02 -4.99 14.68
N TYR A 71 -0.97 -5.93 14.62
CA TYR A 71 -1.36 -6.76 15.77
C TYR A 71 -0.24 -7.70 16.21
N ASN A 72 0.45 -8.38 15.29
CA ASN A 72 1.62 -9.20 15.58
C ASN A 72 2.64 -9.17 14.43
N PRO A 73 3.61 -8.25 14.48
CA PRO A 73 4.60 -8.04 13.42
C PRO A 73 5.54 -9.21 13.24
N VAL A 74 5.74 -10.07 14.24
CA VAL A 74 6.62 -11.24 14.12
C VAL A 74 5.90 -12.38 13.41
N LYS A 75 4.64 -12.64 13.79
CA LYS A 75 3.83 -13.73 13.24
C LYS A 75 3.42 -13.46 11.78
N HIS A 76 3.12 -12.22 11.44
CA HIS A 76 2.54 -11.86 10.14
C HIS A 76 3.57 -11.24 9.17
N SER A 77 4.86 -11.51 9.37
CA SER A 77 5.93 -10.96 8.51
C SER A 77 5.79 -11.31 7.03
N GLY A 78 5.17 -12.45 6.69
CA GLY A 78 4.86 -12.81 5.30
C GLY A 78 3.89 -11.83 4.63
N VAL A 79 2.90 -11.31 5.37
CA VAL A 79 1.96 -10.31 4.86
C VAL A 79 2.67 -8.98 4.61
N ALA A 80 3.57 -8.57 5.52
CA ALA A 80 4.41 -7.40 5.32
C ALA A 80 5.30 -7.52 4.06
N LEU A 81 5.80 -8.74 3.78
CA LEU A 81 6.68 -8.99 2.63
C LEU A 81 5.91 -8.85 1.32
N ILE A 82 4.79 -9.58 1.20
CA ILE A 82 3.94 -9.53 0.00
C ILE A 82 3.37 -8.12 -0.19
N GLY A 83 2.94 -7.46 0.89
CA GLY A 83 2.47 -6.08 0.84
C GLY A 83 3.56 -5.10 0.40
N GLY A 84 4.80 -5.27 0.87
CA GLY A 84 5.94 -4.46 0.43
C GLY A 84 6.29 -4.64 -1.04
N ILE A 85 6.29 -5.89 -1.53
CA ILE A 85 6.53 -6.19 -2.95
C ILE A 85 5.41 -5.61 -3.82
N GLY A 86 4.15 -5.83 -3.44
CA GLY A 86 3.00 -5.31 -4.15
C GLY A 86 3.01 -3.78 -4.20
N LYS A 87 3.30 -3.12 -3.09
CA LYS A 87 3.42 -1.67 -2.99
C LYS A 87 4.54 -1.12 -3.88
N LEU A 88 5.70 -1.77 -3.90
CA LEU A 88 6.81 -1.37 -4.78
C LEU A 88 6.43 -1.51 -6.26
N ALA A 89 5.85 -2.64 -6.64
CA ALA A 89 5.41 -2.88 -8.01
C ALA A 89 4.34 -1.85 -8.45
N PHE A 90 3.40 -1.54 -7.55
CA PHE A 90 2.37 -0.54 -7.79
C PHE A 90 2.97 0.87 -7.97
N ALA A 91 3.86 1.30 -7.07
CA ALA A 91 4.52 2.61 -7.18
C ALA A 91 5.34 2.75 -8.46
N ILE A 92 6.01 1.68 -8.91
CA ILE A 92 6.76 1.67 -10.18
C ILE A 92 5.79 1.80 -11.37
N ALA A 93 4.68 1.06 -11.37
CA ALA A 93 3.69 1.13 -12.43
C ALA A 93 3.05 2.52 -12.51
N GLU A 94 2.67 3.12 -11.38
CA GLU A 94 2.12 4.48 -11.33
C GLU A 94 3.14 5.55 -11.76
N LEU A 95 4.40 5.38 -11.38
CA LEU A 95 5.47 6.26 -11.85
C LEU A 95 5.65 6.16 -13.37
N GLN A 96 5.57 4.96 -13.94
CA GLN A 96 5.60 4.79 -15.40
C GLN A 96 4.42 5.48 -16.08
N LEU A 97 3.20 5.34 -15.54
CA LEU A 97 2.02 6.05 -16.07
C LEU A 97 2.23 7.58 -16.07
N TYR A 98 2.87 8.13 -15.05
CA TYR A 98 3.23 9.55 -15.02
C TYR A 98 4.28 9.91 -16.07
N LEU A 99 5.36 9.13 -16.18
CA LEU A 99 6.45 9.38 -17.12
C LEU A 99 6.01 9.25 -18.58
N ASP A 100 5.04 8.38 -18.87
CA ASP A 100 4.44 8.20 -20.19
C ASP A 100 3.38 9.27 -20.52
N GLY A 101 3.12 10.21 -19.60
CA GLY A 101 2.11 11.27 -19.76
C GLY A 101 0.67 10.76 -19.73
N LEU A 102 0.44 9.56 -19.17
CA LEU A 102 -0.88 8.96 -19.03
C LEU A 102 -1.62 9.42 -17.77
N ALA A 103 -0.88 9.77 -16.71
CA ALA A 103 -1.40 10.27 -15.44
C ALA A 103 -0.86 11.67 -15.12
N ASN A 104 -1.64 12.46 -14.39
CA ASN A 104 -1.21 13.78 -13.94
C ASN A 104 -0.39 13.72 -12.64
N SER A 105 0.09 14.88 -12.19
CA SER A 105 0.98 14.98 -11.03
C SER A 105 0.38 14.52 -9.69
N LEU A 106 -0.94 14.37 -9.56
CA LEU A 106 -1.55 13.89 -8.32
C LEU A 106 -1.12 12.45 -8.01
N ILE A 107 -0.88 11.63 -9.03
CA ILE A 107 -0.42 10.26 -8.86
C ILE A 107 0.93 10.18 -8.13
N LEU A 108 1.76 11.23 -8.21
CA LEU A 108 3.06 11.28 -7.55
C LEU A 108 2.96 11.28 -6.02
N ILE A 109 1.84 11.77 -5.47
CA ILE A 109 1.59 11.69 -4.01
C ILE A 109 1.50 10.21 -3.59
N ILE A 110 0.84 9.39 -4.40
CA ILE A 110 0.69 7.95 -4.17
C ILE A 110 2.04 7.26 -4.31
N VAL A 111 2.75 7.51 -5.41
CA VAL A 111 4.08 6.97 -5.69
C VAL A 111 5.08 7.27 -4.56
N VAL A 112 5.18 8.53 -4.13
CA VAL A 112 6.12 8.94 -3.08
C VAL A 112 5.76 8.31 -1.75
N GLY A 113 4.48 8.32 -1.37
CA GLY A 113 4.03 7.68 -0.14
C GLY A 113 4.32 6.17 -0.15
N ASP A 114 4.14 5.52 -1.29
CA ASP A 114 4.40 4.10 -1.43
C ASP A 114 5.89 3.76 -1.32
N PHE A 115 6.77 4.56 -1.93
CA PHE A 115 8.22 4.41 -1.76
C PHE A 115 8.68 4.65 -0.31
N ILE A 116 8.06 5.60 0.42
CA ILE A 116 8.35 5.82 1.84
C ILE A 116 8.00 4.56 2.64
N PHE A 117 6.80 3.99 2.45
CA PHE A 117 6.41 2.76 3.14
C PHE A 117 7.27 1.56 2.74
N CYS A 118 7.63 1.40 1.46
CA CYS A 118 8.57 0.37 1.03
C CYS A 118 9.92 0.48 1.75
N SER A 119 10.47 1.69 1.85
CA SER A 119 11.72 1.94 2.57
C SER A 119 11.61 1.58 4.06
N LEU A 120 10.49 1.94 4.70
CA LEU A 120 10.21 1.60 6.09
C LEU A 120 10.00 0.08 6.29
N PHE A 121 9.44 -0.62 5.30
CA PHE A 121 9.27 -2.07 5.34
C PHE A 121 10.61 -2.79 5.21
N VAL A 122 11.50 -2.31 4.34
CA VAL A 122 12.89 -2.79 4.28
C VAL A 122 13.57 -2.62 5.64
N TYR A 123 13.44 -1.45 6.26
CA TYR A 123 13.95 -1.21 7.61
C TYR A 123 13.37 -2.19 8.66
N TYR A 124 12.05 -2.43 8.61
CA TYR A 124 11.39 -3.44 9.44
C TYR A 124 12.01 -4.84 9.26
N PHE A 125 12.23 -5.29 8.02
CA PHE A 125 12.82 -6.60 7.75
C PHE A 125 14.27 -6.70 8.22
N VAL A 126 15.09 -5.67 7.98
CA VAL A 126 16.47 -5.61 8.47
C VAL A 126 16.50 -5.75 9.98
N LYS A 127 15.67 -4.99 10.72
CA LYS A 127 15.61 -5.05 12.18
C LYS A 127 15.10 -6.40 12.70
N MET A 128 14.07 -6.97 12.09
CA MET A 128 13.55 -8.27 12.49
C MET A 128 14.58 -9.40 12.27
N TYR A 129 15.35 -9.32 11.18
CA TYR A 129 16.41 -10.28 10.90
C TYR A 129 17.58 -10.18 11.90
N THR A 130 18.04 -8.96 12.21
CA THR A 130 19.08 -8.74 13.22
C THR A 130 18.66 -9.23 14.60
N ASN A 131 17.41 -8.98 15.01
CA ASN A 131 16.91 -9.42 16.31
C ASN A 131 16.67 -10.94 16.38
N LYS A 132 16.23 -11.59 15.29
CA LYS A 132 16.13 -13.06 15.26
C LYS A 132 17.49 -13.75 15.46
N LYS A 133 18.59 -13.16 14.98
CA LYS A 133 19.95 -13.66 15.28
C LYS A 133 20.36 -13.50 16.75
N ALA A 134 19.70 -12.63 17.52
CA ALA A 134 19.96 -12.45 18.95
C ALA A 134 19.08 -13.34 19.84
N ILE A 135 18.09 -14.03 19.27
CA ILE A 135 17.12 -14.89 19.97
C ILE A 135 17.40 -16.39 19.72
N LEU A 136 18.25 -16.73 18.75
CA LEU A 136 18.81 -18.06 18.51
C LEU A 136 20.21 -18.15 19.12
#